data_AF-A0AAD7QVD9-F1
#
_entry.id   AF-A0AAD7QVD9-F1
#
_cell.length_a   1.000
_cell.length_b   1.000
_cell.length_c   1.000
_cell.angle_alpha   90.00
_cell.angle_beta   90.00
_cell.angle_gamma   90.00
#
_symmetry.space_group_name_H-M   'P 1'
#
loop_
_entity.id
_entity.type
_entity.pdbx_description
1 polymer ?
#
loop_
_entity_poly.entity_id
_entity_poly.type
_entity_poly.pdbx_seq_one_letter_code
_entity_poly.pdbx_strand_id
1 'polypeptide(L)'
;MKLMYLERDPLSDQISSSESVIQIVFQRFAGHKPNTTPMRRAYSHRSQSQPLGGHSSPPFGGPSSSTTTVALGPGHHQTHYGTPTAHYDTVSSILTRESIDTDDSSVSDMYVESSAGVHVHDSKRVHLKEYNNCFSGIAGKLWLMDCTSIIFVAEAQMILAGFLKYGLITPADSRLMAMGEKFVMEKNAYYCMSEKGKSLAGWPSSGSGRHHRNGYKFPTSNDSRSPHRHSSAIVGDNKQSRLEYILGDPALRLLFREHLAENFCDENLTFYLESEKLLAQFHDLEKTQIPTLQKVNVCLSEAWVVYHAFLAPGSASEVNIDDLLRQRVRERMTSEEVDTLSISGLQYAALIPTSVNKLTEIVKLLNEVRMQVFRLMASDSVPKFMRTAKFLELGIEI
;
A
#
# COMPACT_ATOMS: atom_id res chain seq x y z
N MET A 1 -5.49 6.36 9.73
CA MET A 1 -4.23 6.38 8.94
C MET A 1 -4.58 5.87 7.54
N LYS A 2 -3.93 6.30 6.45
CA LYS A 2 -4.06 5.58 5.17
C LYS A 2 -3.30 4.26 5.33
N LEU A 3 -3.94 3.12 5.06
CA LEU A 3 -3.33 1.80 5.17
C LEU A 3 -2.06 1.74 4.30
N MET A 4 -0.92 1.31 4.87
CA MET A 4 0.33 1.16 4.13
C MET A 4 0.31 -0.15 3.34
N TYR A 5 0.19 -0.06 2.02
CA TYR A 5 0.18 -1.25 1.16
C TYR A 5 1.60 -1.71 0.83
N LEU A 6 2.06 -2.76 1.50
CA LEU A 6 3.36 -3.38 1.25
C LEU A 6 3.30 -4.23 -0.01
N GLU A 7 4.33 -4.11 -0.84
CA GLU A 7 4.43 -4.86 -2.07
C GLU A 7 4.74 -6.33 -1.79
N ARG A 8 4.05 -7.19 -2.54
CA ARG A 8 4.19 -8.64 -2.49
C ARG A 8 4.88 -9.12 -3.77
N ASP A 9 5.80 -10.06 -3.60
CA ASP A 9 6.40 -10.76 -4.73
C ASP A 9 5.32 -11.60 -5.46
N PRO A 10 5.12 -11.43 -6.77
CA PRO A 10 4.03 -12.12 -7.49
C PRO A 10 4.13 -13.65 -7.53
N LEU A 11 5.30 -14.23 -7.25
CA LEU A 11 5.54 -15.68 -7.33
C LEU A 11 5.47 -16.35 -5.96
N SER A 12 6.13 -15.75 -4.97
CA SER A 12 6.22 -16.28 -3.60
C SER A 12 5.17 -15.73 -2.65
N ASP A 13 4.44 -14.68 -3.06
CA ASP A 13 3.48 -13.95 -2.23
C ASP A 13 4.10 -13.45 -0.91
N GLN A 14 5.40 -13.17 -0.92
CA GLN A 14 6.12 -12.66 0.25
C GLN A 14 6.31 -11.16 0.16
N ILE A 15 6.26 -10.50 1.32
CA ILE A 15 6.58 -9.08 1.46
C ILE A 15 8.10 -8.91 1.47
N SER A 16 8.60 -7.87 0.77
CA SER A 16 10.02 -7.54 0.79
C SER A 16 10.51 -7.21 2.21
N SER A 17 11.64 -7.80 2.61
CA SER A 17 12.34 -7.54 3.88
C SER A 17 13.66 -6.79 3.68
N SER A 18 13.82 -6.09 2.55
CA SER A 18 14.97 -5.23 2.29
C SER A 18 15.11 -4.17 3.39
N GLU A 19 16.35 -3.73 3.65
CA GLU A 19 16.58 -2.69 4.66
C GLU A 19 15.77 -1.42 4.38
N SER A 20 15.66 -1.01 3.11
CA SER A 20 14.87 0.15 2.68
C SER A 20 13.39 0.02 3.07
N VAL A 21 12.76 -1.14 2.84
CA VAL A 21 11.37 -1.38 3.23
C VAL A 21 11.23 -1.36 4.75
N ILE A 22 12.13 -2.03 5.47
CA ILE A 22 12.07 -2.05 6.94
C ILE A 22 12.21 -0.64 7.52
N GLN A 23 13.09 0.19 6.98
CA GLN A 23 13.27 1.58 7.41
C GLN A 23 12.00 2.42 7.16
N ILE A 24 11.38 2.31 5.98
CA ILE A 24 10.14 3.06 5.67
C ILE A 24 8.97 2.60 6.53
N VAL A 25 8.83 1.29 6.77
CA VAL A 25 7.80 0.78 7.69
C VAL A 25 8.07 1.29 9.09
N PHE A 26 9.33 1.28 9.53
CA PHE A 26 9.73 1.78 10.85
C PHE A 26 9.42 3.26 11.05
N GLN A 27 9.64 4.11 10.04
CA GLN A 27 9.31 5.54 10.14
C GLN A 27 7.83 5.79 10.40
N ARG A 28 6.93 5.05 9.73
CA ARG A 28 5.48 5.11 10.00
C ARG A 28 5.13 4.48 11.34
N PHE A 29 5.79 3.36 11.68
CA PHE A 29 5.62 2.65 12.94
C PHE A 29 5.95 3.53 14.14
N ALA A 30 7.10 4.21 14.13
CA ALA A 30 7.52 5.09 15.21
C ALA A 30 6.76 6.43 15.21
N GLY A 31 6.33 6.90 14.03
CA GLY A 31 5.80 8.24 13.84
C GLY A 31 6.88 9.32 13.98
N HIS A 32 6.56 10.56 13.61
CA HIS A 32 7.52 11.68 13.64
C HIS A 32 7.84 12.17 15.07
N LYS A 33 7.07 11.70 16.05
CA LYS A 33 7.25 11.98 17.48
C LYS A 33 6.71 10.80 18.28
N PRO A 34 7.17 10.60 19.53
CA PRO A 34 6.63 9.56 20.41
C PRO A 34 5.10 9.68 20.53
N ASN A 35 4.38 8.59 20.25
CA ASN A 35 2.95 8.49 20.53
C ASN A 35 2.75 8.00 21.96
N THR A 36 2.65 8.94 22.90
CA THR A 36 2.50 8.66 24.34
C THR A 36 1.09 8.97 24.85
N THR A 37 0.14 9.09 23.91
CA THR A 37 -1.23 9.53 24.21
C THR A 37 -1.90 8.55 25.17
N PRO A 38 -2.27 8.98 26.39
CA PRO A 38 -2.82 8.06 27.38
C PRO A 38 -4.17 7.48 26.93
N MET A 39 -4.28 6.14 27.00
CA MET A 39 -5.41 5.33 26.49
C MET A 39 -6.80 5.80 26.95
N ARG A 40 -6.91 6.47 28.11
CA ARG A 40 -8.16 7.03 28.63
C ARG A 40 -8.77 8.15 27.78
N ARG A 41 -7.99 8.90 26.99
CA ARG A 41 -8.49 10.04 26.18
C ARG A 41 -8.98 9.67 24.78
N ALA A 42 -8.58 8.51 24.25
CA ALA A 42 -8.94 8.08 22.90
C ALA A 42 -10.43 7.69 22.81
N TYR A 43 -10.99 7.09 23.87
CA TYR A 43 -12.40 6.69 23.91
C TYR A 43 -13.36 7.86 24.22
N SER A 44 -12.90 8.91 24.90
CA SER A 44 -13.76 10.05 25.29
C SER A 44 -14.19 10.95 24.13
N HIS A 45 -13.49 10.94 22.99
CA HIS A 45 -13.87 11.75 21.82
C HIS A 45 -14.92 11.09 20.91
N ARG A 46 -15.25 9.81 21.13
CA ARG A 46 -16.26 9.09 20.32
C ARG A 46 -17.68 9.17 20.90
N SER A 47 -17.84 9.64 22.14
CA SER A 47 -19.13 9.62 22.85
C SER A 47 -19.91 10.94 22.83
N GLN A 48 -19.46 11.98 22.11
CA GLN A 48 -20.28 13.18 21.92
C GLN A 48 -21.12 13.08 20.64
N SER A 49 -22.09 12.16 20.63
CA SER A 49 -23.31 12.38 19.87
C SER A 49 -24.09 13.50 20.56
N GLN A 50 -24.32 14.61 19.85
CA GLN A 50 -25.16 15.72 20.31
C GLN A 50 -26.52 15.20 20.81
N PRO A 51 -27.06 15.68 21.95
CA PRO A 51 -28.42 15.37 22.32
C PRO A 51 -29.35 16.14 21.38
N LEU A 52 -30.17 15.41 20.61
CA LEU A 52 -31.30 15.97 19.86
C LEU A 52 -32.24 16.68 20.85
N GLY A 53 -32.43 17.98 20.63
CA GLY A 53 -33.33 18.82 21.41
C GLY A 53 -34.76 18.26 21.39
N GLY A 54 -35.37 18.27 22.57
CA GLY A 54 -36.76 17.86 22.76
C GLY A 54 -37.72 18.78 22.02
N HIS A 55 -38.55 18.20 21.17
CA HIS A 55 -39.81 18.79 20.77
C HIS A 55 -40.94 17.96 21.35
N SER A 56 -41.68 18.61 22.24
CA SER A 56 -42.93 18.23 22.86
C SER A 56 -44.04 18.02 21.84
N SER A 57 -44.71 16.86 21.88
CA SER A 57 -46.01 16.64 21.24
C SER A 57 -47.13 16.65 22.29
N PRO A 58 -48.27 17.33 22.05
CA PRO A 58 -49.43 17.28 22.94
C PRO A 58 -50.35 16.08 22.61
N PRO A 59 -51.25 15.69 23.54
CA PRO A 59 -52.03 14.44 23.45
C PRO A 59 -53.49 14.68 23.07
N PHE A 60 -54.09 13.85 22.22
CA PHE A 60 -55.54 13.58 22.10
C PHE A 60 -55.67 12.26 21.32
N GLY A 61 -56.31 11.18 21.78
CA GLY A 61 -57.73 11.06 22.13
C GLY A 61 -58.47 10.45 20.92
N GLY A 62 -58.94 9.19 21.02
CA GLY A 62 -59.72 8.49 19.96
C GLY A 62 -61.09 9.14 19.68
N PRO A 63 -62.04 8.53 18.90
CA PRO A 63 -62.22 7.08 18.71
C PRO A 63 -62.73 6.59 17.31
N SER A 64 -62.72 5.25 17.13
CA SER A 64 -63.71 4.36 16.47
C SER A 64 -64.39 4.64 15.10
N SER A 65 -64.31 3.61 14.23
CA SER A 65 -65.35 3.01 13.36
C SER A 65 -65.54 3.41 11.88
N SER A 66 -65.53 2.35 11.05
CA SER A 66 -66.37 2.03 9.87
C SER A 66 -66.14 2.69 8.51
N THR A 67 -65.87 1.84 7.49
CA THR A 67 -66.67 1.61 6.25
C THR A 67 -65.82 1.36 5.00
N THR A 68 -65.80 0.10 4.57
CA THR A 68 -66.09 -0.47 3.22
C THR A 68 -65.75 0.30 1.92
N THR A 69 -65.05 -0.44 1.04
CA THR A 69 -65.27 -0.65 -0.43
C THR A 69 -64.53 0.11 -1.57
N VAL A 70 -63.97 -0.74 -2.45
CA VAL A 70 -63.71 -0.74 -3.93
C VAL A 70 -62.55 0.03 -4.61
N ALA A 71 -61.82 -0.76 -5.43
CA ALA A 71 -61.52 -0.55 -6.87
C ALA A 71 -60.06 -0.22 -7.29
N LEU A 72 -59.38 -1.28 -7.77
CA LEU A 72 -58.73 -1.46 -9.09
C LEU A 72 -57.93 -0.31 -9.75
N GLY A 73 -56.65 -0.58 -10.01
CA GLY A 73 -55.83 0.07 -11.06
C GLY A 73 -54.35 -0.32 -10.97
N PRO A 74 -53.70 -0.81 -12.06
CA PRO A 74 -52.40 -1.46 -11.98
C PRO A 74 -51.24 -0.46 -12.12
N GLY A 75 -50.28 -0.51 -11.19
CA GLY A 75 -49.08 0.34 -11.19
C GLY A 75 -47.81 -0.51 -11.22
N HIS A 76 -47.02 -0.28 -12.27
CA HIS A 76 -45.68 -0.78 -12.57
C HIS A 76 -44.82 -1.29 -11.38
N HIS A 77 -44.42 -2.56 -11.45
CA HIS A 77 -43.25 -3.07 -10.72
C HIS A 77 -41.98 -2.61 -11.42
N GLN A 78 -41.29 -1.64 -10.82
CA GLN A 78 -39.90 -1.29 -11.11
C GLN A 78 -39.07 -1.83 -9.94
N THR A 79 -38.43 -2.98 -10.13
CA THR A 79 -37.50 -3.58 -9.18
C THR A 79 -36.19 -2.81 -9.20
N HIS A 80 -36.07 -1.83 -8.31
CA HIS A 80 -34.78 -1.23 -7.97
C HIS A 80 -33.96 -2.25 -7.19
N TYR A 81 -32.99 -2.89 -7.84
CA TYR A 81 -31.90 -3.56 -7.15
C TYR A 81 -30.99 -2.49 -6.54
N GLY A 82 -31.22 -2.17 -5.26
CA GLY A 82 -30.28 -1.42 -4.45
C GLY A 82 -29.06 -2.29 -4.14
N THR A 83 -27.91 -1.89 -4.65
CA THR A 83 -26.59 -2.42 -4.29
C THR A 83 -26.34 -2.18 -2.80
N PRO A 84 -25.99 -3.20 -1.99
CA PRO A 84 -25.52 -2.97 -0.64
C PRO A 84 -24.08 -2.47 -0.71
N THR A 85 -23.87 -1.17 -0.45
CA THR A 85 -22.55 -0.62 -0.14
C THR A 85 -22.11 -1.23 1.19
N ALA A 86 -21.31 -2.29 1.13
CA ALA A 86 -20.76 -2.92 2.32
C ALA A 86 -19.78 -1.94 2.99
N HIS A 87 -20.15 -1.44 4.18
CA HIS A 87 -19.25 -0.68 5.04
C HIS A 87 -18.10 -1.59 5.50
N TYR A 88 -16.91 -1.36 4.93
CA TYR A 88 -15.67 -2.06 5.24
C TYR A 88 -15.14 -1.77 6.65
N ASP A 89 -15.74 -0.82 7.38
CA ASP A 89 -15.25 -0.32 8.68
C ASP A 89 -15.44 -1.29 9.86
N THR A 90 -16.26 -2.33 9.72
CA THR A 90 -16.58 -3.21 10.86
C THR A 90 -15.59 -4.38 11.01
N VAL A 91 -14.90 -4.77 9.94
CA VAL A 91 -14.13 -6.02 9.89
C VAL A 91 -12.82 -5.92 10.70
N SER A 92 -12.19 -4.74 10.77
CA SER A 92 -10.96 -4.53 11.56
C SER A 92 -11.18 -4.71 13.08
N SER A 93 -12.42 -4.63 13.56
CA SER A 93 -12.75 -4.81 14.98
C SER A 93 -12.97 -6.27 15.41
N ILE A 94 -13.02 -7.22 14.47
CA ILE A 94 -13.37 -8.61 14.76
C ILE A 94 -12.13 -9.46 15.04
N LEU A 95 -10.97 -9.14 14.46
CA LEU A 95 -9.71 -9.85 14.72
C LEU A 95 -9.12 -9.57 16.12
N THR A 96 -9.60 -8.54 16.81
CA THR A 96 -9.20 -8.20 18.19
C THR A 96 -10.02 -8.92 19.27
N ARG A 97 -11.00 -9.74 18.89
CA ARG A 97 -11.95 -10.39 19.80
C ARG A 97 -11.75 -11.89 20.01
N GLU A 98 -10.66 -12.49 19.52
CA GLU A 98 -10.28 -13.81 20.02
C GLU A 98 -10.03 -13.71 21.53
N SER A 99 -10.87 -14.43 22.26
CA SER A 99 -11.04 -14.46 23.71
C SER A 99 -9.70 -14.57 24.46
N ILE A 100 -9.29 -13.46 25.07
CA ILE A 100 -8.23 -13.41 26.08
C ILE A 100 -8.90 -13.03 27.40
N ASP A 101 -9.07 -14.02 28.28
CA ASP A 101 -9.45 -13.80 29.67
C ASP A 101 -8.29 -13.11 30.41
N THR A 102 -8.35 -11.80 30.67
CA THR A 102 -7.47 -11.17 31.68
C THR A 102 -7.98 -9.80 32.17
N ASP A 103 -7.78 -9.59 33.48
CA ASP A 103 -8.12 -8.42 34.30
C ASP A 103 -7.98 -7.03 33.65
N ASP A 104 -8.90 -6.14 34.04
CA ASP A 104 -9.18 -4.78 33.56
C ASP A 104 -7.96 -3.82 33.42
N SER A 105 -6.83 -4.12 34.07
CA SER A 105 -5.57 -3.35 33.94
C SER A 105 -4.74 -3.69 32.69
N SER A 106 -5.04 -4.82 32.03
CA SER A 106 -4.32 -5.37 30.87
C SER A 106 -4.72 -4.73 29.54
N VAL A 107 -5.98 -4.33 29.43
CA VAL A 107 -6.58 -3.85 28.17
C VAL A 107 -5.96 -2.51 27.76
N SER A 108 -5.54 -1.70 28.74
CA SER A 108 -4.90 -0.39 28.51
C SER A 108 -3.49 -0.45 27.90
N ASP A 109 -2.89 -1.65 27.76
CA ASP A 109 -1.54 -1.84 27.23
C ASP A 109 -1.54 -2.38 25.78
N MET A 110 -2.72 -2.68 25.20
CA MET A 110 -2.76 -3.57 24.03
C MET A 110 -2.72 -2.87 22.67
N TYR A 111 -3.45 -1.77 22.44
CA TYR A 111 -3.34 -0.97 21.21
C TYR A 111 -4.40 0.15 21.22
N VAL A 112 -4.04 1.34 20.72
CA VAL A 112 -5.00 2.38 20.29
C VAL A 112 -4.72 2.60 18.81
N GLU A 113 -5.71 2.34 17.96
CA GLU A 113 -5.62 2.63 16.53
C GLU A 113 -5.21 4.09 16.34
N SER A 114 -3.99 4.31 15.86
CA SER A 114 -3.34 5.63 15.91
C SER A 114 -2.64 5.94 14.61
N SER A 115 -3.09 7.02 13.96
CA SER A 115 -2.38 7.65 12.84
C SER A 115 -1.03 8.26 13.22
N ALA A 116 -0.67 8.29 14.50
CA ALA A 116 0.57 8.87 15.00
C ALA A 116 1.72 7.85 15.19
N GLY A 117 1.50 6.57 14.90
CA GLY A 117 2.47 5.48 15.14
C GLY A 117 2.10 4.61 16.34
N VAL A 118 2.91 3.58 16.61
CA VAL A 118 2.76 2.65 17.73
C VAL A 118 2.75 3.43 19.04
N HIS A 119 1.85 3.05 19.95
CA HIS A 119 1.85 3.63 21.28
C HIS A 119 3.12 3.21 22.04
N VAL A 120 3.81 4.19 22.62
CA VAL A 120 5.02 3.98 23.42
C VAL A 120 4.82 4.50 24.84
N HIS A 121 5.39 3.79 25.81
CA HIS A 121 5.44 4.20 27.21
C HIS A 121 6.63 5.15 27.44
N ASP A 122 6.36 6.33 28.00
CA ASP A 122 7.39 7.31 28.37
C ASP A 122 8.30 6.81 29.49
N SER A 123 7.76 6.02 30.40
CA SER A 123 8.47 5.37 31.49
C SER A 123 7.83 4.00 31.75
N LYS A 124 8.56 2.94 31.44
CA LYS A 124 8.17 1.55 31.73
C LYS A 124 9.24 0.90 32.58
N ARG A 125 8.84 0.44 33.77
CA ARG A 125 9.70 -0.39 34.62
C ARG A 125 9.63 -1.84 34.18
N VAL A 126 10.76 -2.38 33.73
CA VAL A 126 10.94 -3.80 33.39
C VAL A 126 11.97 -4.36 34.36
N HIS A 127 11.55 -5.30 35.20
CA HIS A 127 12.30 -5.77 36.37
C HIS A 127 12.70 -4.59 37.29
N LEU A 128 14.00 -4.28 37.40
CA LEU A 128 14.54 -3.22 38.25
C LEU A 128 14.98 -1.98 37.46
N LYS A 129 14.85 -1.99 36.13
CA LYS A 129 15.31 -0.90 35.27
C LYS A 129 14.12 -0.19 34.63
N GLU A 130 14.21 1.13 34.59
CA GLU A 130 13.27 1.99 33.92
C GLU A 130 13.75 2.25 32.49
N TYR A 131 12.82 2.17 31.56
CA TYR A 131 13.07 2.41 30.16
C TYR A 131 12.04 3.37 29.58
N ASN A 132 12.49 4.20 28.63
CA ASN A 132 11.67 5.22 28.01
C ASN A 132 11.44 4.89 26.53
N ASN A 133 10.30 5.32 25.99
CA ASN A 133 9.88 5.10 24.60
C ASN A 133 9.83 3.62 24.23
N CYS A 134 9.17 2.83 25.09
CA CYS A 134 9.09 1.39 24.90
C CYS A 134 7.68 0.93 24.54
N PHE A 135 7.59 -0.09 23.71
CA PHE A 135 6.33 -0.73 23.32
C PHE A 135 6.43 -2.24 23.60
N SER A 136 5.28 -2.89 23.77
CA SER A 136 5.19 -4.34 23.93
C SER A 136 5.23 -5.04 22.57
N GLY A 137 5.72 -6.28 22.52
CA GLY A 137 5.76 -7.08 21.30
C GLY A 137 4.37 -7.27 20.69
N ILE A 138 3.33 -7.35 21.53
CA ILE A 138 1.94 -7.40 21.08
C ILE A 138 1.48 -6.09 20.41
N ALA A 139 1.82 -4.92 20.98
CA ALA A 139 1.48 -3.63 20.38
C ALA A 139 2.17 -3.45 19.02
N GLY A 140 3.41 -3.93 18.89
CA GLY A 140 4.14 -3.92 17.62
C GLY A 140 3.46 -4.77 16.55
N LYS A 141 3.04 -5.99 16.90
CA LYS A 141 2.30 -6.90 16.02
C LYS A 141 0.98 -6.28 15.55
N LEU A 142 0.17 -5.78 16.50
CA LEU A 142 -1.15 -5.24 16.20
C LEU A 142 -1.07 -3.99 15.31
N TRP A 143 -0.13 -3.07 15.58
CA TRP A 143 0.06 -1.92 14.72
C TRP A 143 0.37 -2.35 13.27
N LEU A 144 1.24 -3.35 13.07
CA LEU A 144 1.57 -3.81 11.73
C LEU A 144 0.37 -4.41 11.01
N MET A 145 -0.41 -5.25 11.69
CA MET A 145 -1.58 -5.90 11.09
C MET A 145 -2.72 -4.91 10.80
N ASP A 146 -2.88 -3.86 11.62
CA ASP A 146 -3.97 -2.90 11.47
C ASP A 146 -3.61 -1.71 10.56
N CYS A 147 -2.34 -1.30 10.52
CA CYS A 147 -1.88 -0.12 9.77
C CYS A 147 -1.19 -0.44 8.45
N THR A 148 -0.98 -1.72 8.12
CA THR A 148 -0.37 -2.15 6.86
C THR A 148 -1.20 -3.24 6.18
N SER A 149 -0.87 -3.61 4.93
CA SER A 149 -1.49 -4.75 4.24
C SER A 149 -1.03 -6.14 4.72
N ILE A 150 -0.33 -6.22 5.86
CA ILE A 150 0.08 -7.49 6.48
C ILE A 150 -1.15 -8.22 7.02
N ILE A 151 -1.34 -9.45 6.56
CA ILE A 151 -2.44 -10.31 7.02
C ILE A 151 -1.90 -11.42 7.93
N PHE A 152 -0.70 -11.92 7.67
CA PHE A 152 -0.14 -13.06 8.40
C PHE A 152 0.80 -12.62 9.52
N VAL A 153 0.62 -13.22 10.70
CA VAL A 153 1.48 -12.97 11.88
C VAL A 153 2.96 -13.26 11.61
N ALA A 154 3.27 -14.23 10.74
CA ALA A 154 4.63 -14.55 10.35
C ALA A 154 5.33 -13.39 9.60
N GLU A 155 4.57 -12.61 8.82
CA GLU A 155 5.09 -11.43 8.13
C GLU A 155 5.34 -10.29 9.12
N ALA A 156 4.42 -10.08 10.07
CA ALA A 156 4.63 -9.12 11.15
C ALA A 156 5.90 -9.46 11.97
N GLN A 157 6.11 -10.74 12.28
CA GLN A 157 7.32 -11.23 12.93
C GLN A 157 8.59 -10.91 12.12
N MET A 158 8.55 -11.09 10.79
CA MET A 158 9.67 -10.80 9.91
C MET A 158 10.04 -9.31 9.94
N ILE A 159 9.05 -8.42 9.85
CA ILE A 159 9.26 -6.97 9.91
C ILE A 159 9.82 -6.54 11.27
N LEU A 160 9.25 -7.03 12.38
CA LEU A 160 9.69 -6.69 13.73
C LEU A 160 11.10 -7.24 14.05
N ALA A 161 11.43 -8.44 13.56
CA ALA A 161 12.78 -8.95 13.60
C ALA A 161 13.74 -8.08 12.77
N GLY A 162 13.28 -7.56 11.64
CA GLY A 162 14.01 -6.56 10.85
C GLY A 162 14.35 -5.30 11.67
N PHE A 163 13.42 -4.80 12.49
CA PHE A 163 13.71 -3.65 13.37
C PHE A 163 14.86 -3.93 14.36
N LEU A 164 14.97 -5.16 14.89
CA LEU A 164 16.10 -5.57 15.72
C LEU A 164 17.38 -5.70 14.90
N LYS A 165 17.32 -6.44 13.79
CA LYS A 165 18.46 -6.72 12.91
C LYS A 165 19.14 -5.43 12.43
N TYR A 166 18.36 -4.44 12.02
CA TYR A 166 18.90 -3.14 11.56
C TYR A 166 19.16 -2.14 12.70
N GLY A 167 19.02 -2.57 13.96
CA GLY A 167 19.33 -1.77 15.15
C GLY A 167 18.42 -0.57 15.34
N LEU A 168 17.15 -0.65 14.89
CA LEU A 168 16.16 0.42 15.04
C LEU A 168 15.50 0.38 16.43
N ILE A 169 15.41 -0.80 17.03
CA ILE A 169 14.90 -1.02 18.39
C ILE A 169 15.88 -1.88 19.20
N THR A 170 15.76 -1.84 20.53
CA THR A 170 16.53 -2.68 21.46
C THR A 170 15.62 -3.34 22.49
N PRO A 171 15.83 -4.61 22.87
CA PRO A 171 15.05 -5.26 23.92
C PRO A 171 15.22 -4.56 25.28
N ALA A 172 14.18 -4.55 26.11
CA ALA A 172 14.19 -3.94 27.44
C ALA A 172 14.51 -4.94 28.58
N ASP A 173 14.82 -6.20 28.25
CA ASP A 173 15.10 -7.27 29.21
C ASP A 173 16.38 -8.02 28.80
N SER A 174 17.26 -8.27 29.77
CA SER A 174 18.49 -9.06 29.59
C SER A 174 18.22 -10.45 29.00
N ARG A 175 17.09 -11.07 29.35
CA ARG A 175 16.70 -12.37 28.77
C ARG A 175 16.43 -12.27 27.27
N LEU A 176 15.76 -11.19 26.83
CA LEU A 176 15.51 -10.95 25.41
C LEU A 176 16.79 -10.53 24.69
N MET A 177 17.68 -9.78 25.34
CA MET A 177 18.99 -9.45 24.78
C MET A 177 19.84 -10.69 24.49
N ALA A 178 19.74 -11.74 25.32
CA ALA A 178 20.41 -13.01 25.09
C ALA A 178 19.85 -13.80 23.88
N MET A 179 18.64 -13.47 23.42
CA MET A 179 18.01 -14.11 22.24
C MET A 179 18.40 -13.45 20.91
N GLY A 180 19.27 -12.43 20.91
CA GLY A 180 19.80 -11.79 19.71
C GLY A 180 18.72 -11.13 18.86
N GLU A 181 18.66 -11.48 17.57
CA GLU A 181 17.73 -10.91 16.58
C GLU A 181 16.31 -11.52 16.63
N LYS A 182 16.06 -12.46 17.55
CA LYS A 182 14.74 -13.09 17.67
C LYS A 182 13.75 -12.16 18.36
N PHE A 183 12.86 -11.55 17.58
CA PHE A 183 11.73 -10.79 18.12
C PHE A 183 10.71 -11.72 18.78
N VAL A 184 10.12 -11.28 19.89
CA VAL A 184 9.08 -11.98 20.65
C VAL A 184 7.83 -11.11 20.70
N MET A 185 6.73 -11.58 20.10
CA MET A 185 5.44 -10.88 19.98
C MET A 185 4.50 -11.14 21.17
N GLU A 186 5.01 -11.04 22.40
CA GLU A 186 4.24 -11.26 23.62
C GLU A 186 3.95 -9.94 24.35
N LYS A 187 2.93 -9.95 25.22
CA LYS A 187 2.53 -8.78 26.03
C LYS A 187 3.64 -8.30 26.96
N ASN A 188 4.42 -9.24 27.52
CA ASN A 188 5.46 -8.94 28.51
C ASN A 188 6.86 -8.76 27.89
N ALA A 189 6.97 -8.87 26.56
CA ALA A 189 8.22 -8.61 25.85
C ALA A 189 8.26 -7.15 25.43
N TYR A 190 9.12 -6.34 26.05
CA TYR A 190 9.22 -4.91 25.76
C TYR A 190 10.47 -4.57 24.94
N TYR A 191 10.30 -3.63 24.02
CA TYR A 191 11.35 -3.11 23.16
C TYR A 191 11.32 -1.59 23.21
N CYS A 192 12.47 -0.95 23.16
CA CYS A 192 12.60 0.50 23.22
C CYS A 192 13.23 1.02 21.93
N MET A 193 12.82 2.22 21.53
CA MET A 193 13.42 2.90 20.38
C MET A 193 14.91 3.15 20.64
N SER A 194 15.78 2.66 19.75
CA SER A 194 17.21 2.95 19.80
C SER A 194 17.50 4.39 19.36
N GLU A 195 18.71 4.90 19.59
CA GLU A 195 19.09 6.22 19.05
C GLU A 195 19.09 6.26 17.51
N LYS A 196 19.48 5.15 16.84
CA LYS A 196 19.39 5.04 15.38
C LYS A 196 17.94 5.11 14.91
N GLY A 197 17.04 4.38 15.56
CA GLY A 197 15.60 4.40 15.27
C GLY A 197 14.99 5.78 15.49
N LYS A 198 15.27 6.42 16.62
CA LYS A 198 14.82 7.79 16.92
C LYS A 198 15.28 8.77 15.84
N SER A 199 16.56 8.72 15.46
CA SER A 199 17.11 9.56 14.40
C SER A 199 16.42 9.32 13.06
N LEU A 200 16.18 8.05 12.69
CA LEU A 200 15.51 7.69 11.44
C LEU A 200 14.05 8.17 11.40
N ALA A 201 13.37 8.13 12.54
CA ALA A 201 11.99 8.61 12.70
C ALA A 201 11.89 10.14 12.88
N GLY A 202 13.02 10.87 12.87
CA GLY A 202 13.06 12.32 13.06
C GLY A 202 12.80 12.80 14.49
N TRP A 203 12.96 11.94 15.49
CA TRP A 203 12.77 12.31 16.89
C TRP A 203 13.92 13.19 17.39
N PRO A 204 13.64 14.18 18.26
CA PRO A 204 14.68 15.03 18.82
C PRO A 204 15.60 14.22 19.73
N SER A 205 16.90 14.20 19.45
CA SER A 205 17.90 13.57 20.33
C SER A 205 17.90 14.26 21.70
N SER A 206 17.80 13.47 22.78
CA SER A 206 17.89 13.94 24.16
C SER A 206 19.28 14.48 24.45
N GLY A 207 19.56 15.73 24.06
CA GLY A 207 20.86 16.37 24.24
C GLY A 207 21.06 17.67 23.45
N SER A 208 20.25 17.96 22.42
CA SER A 208 20.40 19.19 21.64
C SER A 208 19.39 20.27 22.09
N GLY A 209 19.79 21.07 23.08
CA GLY A 209 19.13 22.33 23.36
C GLY A 209 19.28 23.29 22.16
N ARG A 210 18.16 23.91 21.76
CA ARG A 210 18.04 25.09 20.87
C ARG A 210 18.68 24.99 19.47
N HIS A 211 17.80 25.03 18.46
CA HIS A 211 18.06 25.34 17.05
C HIS A 211 19.03 24.42 16.27
N HIS A 212 18.51 23.29 15.81
CA HIS A 212 19.02 22.64 14.60
C HIS A 212 17.88 22.26 13.66
N ARG A 213 17.40 23.25 12.91
CA ARG A 213 16.87 23.04 11.56
C ARG A 213 18.08 22.77 10.66
N ASN A 214 18.58 21.54 10.64
CA ASN A 214 19.45 21.05 9.57
C ASN A 214 18.54 20.46 8.49
N GLY A 215 18.35 21.00 7.28
CA GLY A 215 19.08 22.11 6.68
C GLY A 215 20.56 21.80 6.60
N TYR A 216 20.95 20.73 5.90
CA TYR A 216 22.33 20.50 5.49
C TYR A 216 22.93 21.84 4.99
N LYS A 217 23.77 22.47 5.80
CA LYS A 217 24.44 23.73 5.42
C LYS A 217 25.72 23.38 4.70
N PHE A 218 25.73 23.67 3.40
CA PHE A 218 26.93 23.81 2.59
C PHE A 218 27.94 24.76 3.28
N PRO A 219 29.25 24.48 3.22
CA PRO A 219 30.25 25.38 3.75
C PRO A 219 30.38 26.61 2.82
N THR A 220 29.84 27.75 3.25
CA THR A 220 30.17 29.04 2.65
C THR A 220 31.49 29.53 3.22
N SER A 221 32.59 29.31 2.49
CA SER A 221 33.81 30.09 2.68
C SER A 221 33.92 31.08 1.53
N ASN A 222 33.83 32.36 1.90
CA ASN A 222 34.05 33.49 1.03
C ASN A 222 35.58 33.69 0.98
N ASP A 223 36.28 32.99 0.09
CA ASP A 223 37.64 33.34 -0.26
C ASP A 223 37.74 33.59 -1.77
N SER A 224 38.10 34.83 -2.09
CA SER A 224 38.14 35.37 -3.44
C SER A 224 39.46 34.96 -4.08
N ARG A 225 39.52 33.75 -4.65
CA ARG A 225 40.56 33.34 -5.60
C ARG A 225 40.13 32.10 -6.37
N SER A 226 39.74 32.29 -7.64
CA SER A 226 39.72 31.21 -8.63
C SER A 226 41.11 30.57 -8.71
N PRO A 227 41.17 29.23 -8.77
CA PRO A 227 41.57 28.65 -10.05
C PRO A 227 40.73 27.40 -10.42
N HIS A 228 40.42 27.33 -11.71
CA HIS A 228 39.86 26.20 -12.46
C HIS A 228 40.05 24.80 -11.84
N ARG A 229 38.94 24.10 -11.54
CA ARG A 229 38.89 22.62 -11.53
C ARG A 229 37.54 22.11 -12.04
N HIS A 230 37.58 21.57 -13.26
CA HIS A 230 36.76 20.52 -13.86
C HIS A 230 35.28 20.45 -13.42
N SER A 231 34.31 20.90 -14.22
CA SER A 231 33.81 20.13 -15.35
C SER A 231 33.98 18.62 -15.18
N SER A 232 33.07 18.01 -14.41
CA SER A 232 32.61 16.66 -14.67
C SER A 232 31.17 16.74 -15.15
N ALA A 233 31.00 17.13 -16.41
CA ALA A 233 29.92 16.60 -17.21
C ALA A 233 30.12 15.08 -17.29
N ILE A 234 29.37 14.30 -16.50
CA ILE A 234 29.33 12.83 -16.62
C ILE A 234 27.89 12.35 -16.39
N VAL A 235 27.25 12.04 -17.53
CA VAL A 235 26.01 11.28 -17.78
C VAL A 235 24.69 12.00 -17.48
N GLY A 236 23.94 12.29 -18.54
CA GLY A 236 22.71 13.08 -18.50
C GLY A 236 21.60 12.50 -17.64
N ASP A 237 20.89 13.42 -16.98
CA ASP A 237 19.64 13.26 -16.22
C ASP A 237 18.54 12.54 -17.03
N ASN A 238 18.70 11.24 -17.26
CA ASN A 238 17.69 10.45 -17.93
C ASN A 238 16.58 10.16 -16.92
N LYS A 239 15.48 10.93 -17.01
CA LYS A 239 14.27 10.74 -16.20
C LYS A 239 13.78 9.28 -16.22
N GLN A 240 14.01 8.56 -17.32
CA GLN A 240 13.69 7.14 -17.44
C GLN A 240 14.57 6.27 -16.54
N SER A 241 15.88 6.50 -16.48
CA SER A 241 16.78 5.77 -15.57
C SER A 241 16.45 6.04 -14.10
N ARG A 242 16.01 7.26 -13.77
CA ARG A 242 15.47 7.56 -12.44
C ARG A 242 14.20 6.79 -12.14
N LEU A 243 13.28 6.70 -13.11
CA LEU A 243 12.09 5.87 -12.95
C LEU A 243 12.45 4.39 -12.78
N GLU A 244 13.38 3.84 -13.58
CA GLU A 244 13.88 2.47 -13.42
C GLU A 244 14.43 2.23 -12.00
N TYR A 245 15.22 3.16 -11.47
CA TYR A 245 15.73 3.05 -10.11
C TYR A 245 14.61 3.08 -9.05
N ILE A 246 13.67 4.02 -9.18
CA ILE A 246 12.48 4.10 -8.29
C ILE A 246 11.67 2.81 -8.36
N LEU A 247 11.46 2.27 -9.56
CA LEU A 247 10.74 1.03 -9.77
C LEU A 247 11.58 -0.18 -9.36
N GLY A 248 12.90 -0.10 -9.23
CA GLY A 248 13.75 -1.21 -8.80
C GLY A 248 13.70 -1.47 -7.29
N ASP A 249 13.57 -0.41 -6.48
CA ASP A 249 13.51 -0.52 -5.02
C ASP A 249 12.05 -0.53 -4.51
N PRO A 250 11.59 -1.58 -3.80
CA PRO A 250 10.20 -1.66 -3.32
C PRO A 250 9.78 -0.54 -2.36
N ALA A 251 10.74 0.05 -1.63
CA ALA A 251 10.46 1.11 -0.67
C ALA A 251 10.22 2.45 -1.42
N LEU A 252 11.07 2.77 -2.40
CA LEU A 252 10.87 3.89 -3.31
C LEU A 252 9.62 3.73 -4.16
N ARG A 253 9.37 2.52 -4.68
CA ARG A 253 8.16 2.21 -5.46
C ARG A 253 6.90 2.41 -4.62
N LEU A 254 6.92 2.05 -3.33
CA LEU A 254 5.82 2.32 -2.40
C LEU A 254 5.56 3.83 -2.24
N LEU A 255 6.61 4.63 -2.01
CA LEU A 255 6.45 6.08 -1.90
C LEU A 255 5.98 6.71 -3.21
N PHE A 256 6.48 6.23 -4.34
CA PHE A 256 6.06 6.69 -5.66
C PHE A 256 4.59 6.37 -5.92
N ARG A 257 4.12 5.16 -5.57
CA ARG A 257 2.70 4.79 -5.62
C ARG A 257 1.84 5.73 -4.79
N GLU A 258 2.24 6.02 -3.55
CA GLU A 258 1.51 6.97 -2.71
C GLU A 258 1.44 8.36 -3.34
N HIS A 259 2.55 8.84 -3.91
CA HIS A 259 2.59 10.11 -4.62
C HIS A 259 1.64 10.13 -5.82
N LEU A 260 1.64 9.08 -6.65
CA LEU A 260 0.73 8.99 -7.78
C LEU A 260 -0.75 8.98 -7.31
N ALA A 261 -1.06 8.25 -6.25
CA ALA A 261 -2.42 8.16 -5.70
C ALA A 261 -2.89 9.50 -5.09
N GLU A 262 -1.99 10.25 -4.46
CA GLU A 262 -2.27 11.63 -4.00
C GLU A 262 -2.52 12.60 -5.16
N ASN A 263 -2.02 12.28 -6.36
CA ASN A 263 -2.19 13.06 -7.57
C ASN A 263 -3.20 12.42 -8.56
N PHE A 264 -3.98 11.42 -8.13
CA PHE A 264 -5.00 10.73 -8.93
C PHE A 264 -4.47 10.19 -10.28
N CYS A 265 -3.28 9.58 -10.25
CA CYS A 265 -2.62 9.02 -11.44
C CYS A 265 -1.93 7.68 -11.17
N ASP A 266 -2.34 6.96 -10.11
CA ASP A 266 -1.77 5.65 -9.72
C ASP A 266 -2.19 4.49 -10.63
N GLU A 267 -3.18 4.68 -11.49
CA GLU A 267 -3.51 3.75 -12.57
C GLU A 267 -2.32 3.51 -13.50
N ASN A 268 -1.47 4.53 -13.71
CA ASN A 268 -0.30 4.42 -14.59
C ASN A 268 0.73 3.41 -14.05
N LEU A 269 1.02 3.46 -12.75
CA LEU A 269 1.95 2.51 -12.12
C LEU A 269 1.33 1.12 -12.03
N THR A 270 0.04 1.04 -11.70
CA THR A 270 -0.67 -0.24 -11.59
C THR A 270 -0.69 -0.95 -12.94
N PHE A 271 -1.07 -0.24 -14.01
CA PHE A 271 -1.03 -0.76 -15.38
C PHE A 271 0.37 -1.22 -15.78
N TYR A 272 1.41 -0.43 -15.46
CA TYR A 272 2.79 -0.79 -15.79
C TYR A 272 3.22 -2.10 -15.13
N LEU A 273 2.92 -2.27 -13.84
CA LEU A 273 3.28 -3.48 -13.08
C LEU A 273 2.49 -4.72 -13.52
N GLU A 274 1.19 -4.58 -13.77
CA GLU A 274 0.38 -5.68 -14.31
C GLU A 274 0.84 -6.10 -15.71
N SER A 275 1.23 -5.13 -16.54
CA SER A 275 1.80 -5.40 -17.87
C SER A 275 3.16 -6.10 -17.80
N GLU A 276 4.03 -5.72 -16.84
CA GLU A 276 5.30 -6.42 -16.59
C GLU A 276 5.09 -7.88 -16.20
N LYS A 277 4.13 -8.14 -15.31
CA LYS A 277 3.76 -9.50 -14.91
C LYS A 277 3.29 -10.32 -16.10
N LEU A 278 2.39 -9.77 -16.92
CA LEU A 278 1.90 -10.43 -18.12
C LEU A 278 3.04 -10.75 -19.10
N LEU A 279 3.97 -9.80 -19.30
CA LEU A 279 5.12 -9.98 -20.19
C LEU A 279 6.07 -11.08 -19.68
N ALA A 280 6.32 -11.15 -18.37
CA ALA A 280 7.12 -12.21 -17.78
C ALA A 280 6.48 -13.59 -18.01
N GLN A 281 5.16 -13.70 -17.82
CA GLN A 281 4.44 -14.94 -18.09
C GLN A 281 4.45 -15.34 -19.57
N PHE A 282 4.28 -14.38 -20.47
CA PHE A 282 4.36 -14.61 -21.91
C PHE A 282 5.75 -15.10 -22.32
N HIS A 283 6.81 -14.48 -21.79
CA HIS A 283 8.18 -14.90 -22.07
C HIS A 283 8.48 -16.33 -21.58
N ASP A 284 7.94 -16.75 -20.44
CA ASP A 284 8.05 -18.14 -19.98
C ASP A 284 7.23 -19.11 -20.84
N LEU A 285 6.13 -18.65 -21.42
CA LEU A 285 5.37 -19.40 -22.42
C LEU A 285 6.17 -19.56 -23.72
N GLU A 286 6.85 -18.51 -24.21
CA GLU A 286 7.70 -18.57 -25.41
C GLU A 286 8.87 -19.54 -25.26
N LYS A 287 9.45 -19.65 -24.06
CA LYS A 287 10.50 -20.65 -23.77
C LYS A 287 9.98 -22.08 -23.76
N THR A 288 8.68 -22.28 -23.59
CA THR A 288 8.07 -23.62 -23.55
C THR A 288 7.95 -24.15 -24.98
N GLN A 289 8.75 -25.18 -25.31
CA GLN A 289 8.87 -25.71 -26.68
C GLN A 289 7.52 -26.14 -27.32
N ILE A 290 6.58 -26.64 -26.51
CA ILE A 290 5.21 -26.97 -26.93
C ILE A 290 4.26 -26.44 -25.84
N PRO A 291 3.73 -25.21 -25.95
CA PRO A 291 2.81 -24.68 -24.96
C PRO A 291 1.47 -25.42 -25.03
N THR A 292 0.90 -25.72 -23.86
CA THR A 292 -0.45 -26.29 -23.80
C THR A 292 -1.48 -25.19 -24.06
N LEU A 293 -2.61 -25.54 -24.68
CA LEU A 293 -3.72 -24.61 -24.90
C LEU A 293 -4.17 -23.92 -23.60
N GLN A 294 -4.15 -24.65 -22.48
CA GLN A 294 -4.47 -24.11 -21.16
C GLN A 294 -3.54 -22.96 -20.76
N LYS A 295 -2.22 -23.10 -20.93
CA LYS A 295 -1.26 -22.03 -20.60
C LYS A 295 -1.45 -20.79 -21.47
N VAL A 296 -1.72 -20.99 -22.76
CA VAL A 296 -2.01 -19.90 -23.70
C VAL A 296 -3.29 -19.17 -23.30
N ASN A 297 -4.35 -19.90 -22.96
CA ASN A 297 -5.62 -19.32 -22.54
C ASN A 297 -5.52 -18.56 -21.22
N VAL A 298 -4.73 -19.03 -20.26
CA VAL A 298 -4.47 -18.28 -19.01
C VAL A 298 -3.83 -16.92 -19.31
N CYS A 299 -2.77 -16.90 -20.12
CA CYS A 299 -2.09 -15.65 -20.50
C CYS A 299 -3.01 -14.72 -21.31
N LEU A 300 -3.85 -15.26 -22.20
CA LEU A 300 -4.90 -14.51 -22.89
C LEU A 300 -5.93 -13.92 -21.93
N SER A 301 -6.38 -14.68 -20.93
CA SER A 301 -7.30 -14.19 -19.90
C SER A 301 -6.68 -13.06 -19.08
N GLU A 302 -5.40 -13.15 -18.72
CA GLU A 302 -4.71 -12.05 -18.05
C GLU A 302 -4.62 -10.79 -18.92
N ALA A 303 -4.33 -10.93 -20.22
CA ALA A 303 -4.34 -9.82 -21.15
C ALA A 303 -5.73 -9.15 -21.25
N TRP A 304 -6.81 -9.94 -21.20
CA TRP A 304 -8.19 -9.43 -21.14
C TRP A 304 -8.50 -8.68 -19.84
N VAL A 305 -7.99 -9.15 -18.69
CA VAL A 305 -8.11 -8.45 -17.41
C VAL A 305 -7.44 -7.09 -17.48
N VAL A 306 -6.20 -7.03 -17.99
CA VAL A 306 -5.48 -5.75 -18.19
C VAL A 306 -6.24 -4.82 -19.12
N TYR A 307 -6.76 -5.34 -20.24
CA TYR A 307 -7.55 -4.55 -21.19
C TYR A 307 -8.79 -3.92 -20.53
N HIS A 308 -9.63 -4.72 -19.89
CA HIS A 308 -10.87 -4.23 -19.31
C HIS A 308 -10.66 -3.27 -18.13
N ALA A 309 -9.57 -3.45 -17.39
CA ALA A 309 -9.25 -2.59 -16.26
C ALA A 309 -8.71 -1.22 -16.67
N PHE A 310 -7.91 -1.14 -17.75
CA PHE A 310 -7.11 0.07 -18.05
C PHE A 310 -7.26 0.64 -19.46
N LEU A 311 -7.78 -0.12 -20.43
CA LEU A 311 -7.73 0.25 -21.86
C LEU A 311 -9.10 0.21 -22.56
N ALA A 312 -10.06 -0.51 -21.99
CA ALA A 312 -11.42 -0.54 -22.51
C ALA A 312 -12.07 0.85 -22.37
N PRO A 313 -12.89 1.28 -23.34
CA PRO A 313 -13.58 2.56 -23.25
C PRO A 313 -14.44 2.66 -21.97
N GLY A 314 -14.24 3.73 -21.20
CA GLY A 314 -14.98 3.94 -19.95
C GLY A 314 -14.49 3.09 -18.77
N SER A 315 -13.29 2.49 -18.88
CA SER A 315 -12.64 1.84 -17.75
C SER A 315 -12.38 2.84 -16.62
N ALA A 316 -12.58 2.41 -15.36
CA ALA A 316 -12.45 3.30 -14.20
C ALA A 316 -11.00 3.76 -13.95
N SER A 317 -10.03 3.01 -14.48
CA SER A 317 -8.60 3.26 -14.37
C SER A 317 -7.97 3.46 -15.75
N GLU A 318 -8.67 4.13 -16.66
CA GLU A 318 -8.21 4.32 -18.04
C GLU A 318 -6.87 5.07 -18.09
N VAL A 319 -5.85 4.46 -18.70
CA VAL A 319 -4.53 5.11 -18.84
C VAL A 319 -4.52 6.13 -19.98
N ASN A 320 -3.75 7.19 -19.79
CA ASN A 320 -3.63 8.28 -20.76
C ASN A 320 -2.61 7.95 -21.87
N ILE A 321 -3.08 7.29 -22.93
CA ILE A 321 -2.30 6.89 -24.10
C ILE A 321 -2.81 7.53 -25.40
N ASP A 322 -1.99 7.49 -26.46
CA ASP A 322 -2.38 8.07 -27.75
C ASP A 322 -3.56 7.34 -28.40
N ASP A 323 -4.41 8.09 -29.11
CA ASP A 323 -5.67 7.57 -29.65
C ASP A 323 -5.47 6.51 -30.73
N LEU A 324 -4.38 6.59 -31.49
CA LEU A 324 -4.06 5.61 -32.53
C LEU A 324 -3.69 4.25 -31.90
N LEU A 325 -2.85 4.26 -30.86
CA LEU A 325 -2.46 3.08 -30.12
C LEU A 325 -3.67 2.48 -29.39
N ARG A 326 -4.51 3.32 -28.77
CA ARG A 326 -5.77 2.89 -28.15
C ARG A 326 -6.69 2.20 -29.18
N GLN A 327 -6.82 2.77 -30.38
CA GLN A 327 -7.59 2.16 -31.46
C GLN A 327 -7.02 0.80 -31.89
N ARG A 328 -5.70 0.69 -32.10
CA ARG A 328 -5.04 -0.57 -32.46
C ARG A 328 -5.25 -1.67 -31.42
N VAL A 329 -5.12 -1.34 -30.14
CA VAL A 329 -5.37 -2.29 -29.03
C VAL A 329 -6.82 -2.77 -29.06
N ARG A 330 -7.77 -1.84 -29.15
CA ARG A 330 -9.20 -2.16 -29.17
C ARG A 330 -9.55 -3.08 -30.33
N GLU A 331 -9.16 -2.72 -31.55
CA GLU A 331 -9.41 -3.53 -32.76
C GLU A 331 -8.84 -4.94 -32.60
N ARG A 332 -7.65 -5.08 -32.00
CA ARG A 332 -7.04 -6.39 -31.81
C ARG A 332 -7.69 -7.23 -30.72
N MET A 333 -8.13 -6.60 -29.63
CA MET A 333 -8.83 -7.28 -28.53
C MET A 333 -10.23 -7.71 -28.95
N THR A 334 -10.97 -6.86 -29.68
CA THR A 334 -12.36 -7.14 -30.09
C THR A 334 -12.48 -7.81 -31.44
N SER A 335 -11.38 -8.17 -32.10
CA SER A 335 -11.44 -8.90 -33.36
C SER A 335 -12.14 -10.24 -33.12
N GLU A 336 -13.34 -10.42 -33.66
CA GLU A 336 -14.00 -11.71 -33.71
C GLU A 336 -13.11 -12.66 -34.52
N GLU A 337 -12.70 -13.76 -33.91
CA GLU A 337 -12.21 -14.89 -34.68
C GLU A 337 -13.41 -15.39 -35.46
N VAL A 338 -13.47 -15.07 -36.76
CA VAL A 338 -14.43 -15.69 -37.68
C VAL A 338 -14.39 -17.18 -37.39
N ASP A 339 -15.51 -17.68 -36.85
CA ASP A 339 -15.63 -19.00 -36.24
C ASP A 339 -14.86 -20.06 -37.04
N THR A 340 -13.68 -20.43 -36.56
CA THR A 340 -13.02 -21.70 -36.89
C THR A 340 -13.86 -22.91 -36.42
N LEU A 341 -15.00 -22.65 -35.77
CA LEU A 341 -16.04 -23.59 -35.41
C LEU A 341 -17.14 -23.73 -36.49
N SER A 342 -17.22 -22.79 -37.45
CA SER A 342 -18.19 -22.84 -38.56
C SER A 342 -17.68 -23.61 -39.78
N ILE A 343 -16.39 -23.93 -39.84
CA ILE A 343 -15.82 -24.87 -40.80
C ILE A 343 -15.58 -26.20 -40.07
N SER A 344 -16.60 -27.03 -40.16
CA SER A 344 -16.58 -28.48 -39.95
C SER A 344 -15.22 -29.09 -40.34
N GLY A 345 -14.42 -29.45 -39.32
CA GLY A 345 -13.32 -30.41 -39.45
C GLY A 345 -11.89 -29.88 -39.27
N LEU A 346 -11.65 -28.62 -38.91
CA LEU A 346 -10.27 -28.17 -38.61
C LEU A 346 -9.77 -28.72 -37.27
N GLN A 347 -8.68 -29.48 -37.38
CA GLN A 347 -7.96 -30.23 -36.37
C GLN A 347 -7.61 -29.38 -35.13
N TYR A 348 -7.78 -29.93 -33.93
CA TYR A 348 -7.21 -29.41 -32.66
C TYR A 348 -5.74 -28.93 -32.80
N ALA A 349 -5.00 -29.46 -33.78
CA ALA A 349 -3.62 -29.07 -34.10
C ALA A 349 -3.44 -27.60 -34.54
N ALA A 350 -4.44 -26.96 -35.16
CA ALA A 350 -4.34 -25.56 -35.61
C ALA A 350 -4.75 -24.53 -34.54
N LEU A 351 -5.39 -24.98 -33.46
CA LEU A 351 -5.91 -24.10 -32.42
C LEU A 351 -4.80 -23.44 -31.61
N ILE A 352 -3.82 -24.22 -31.15
CA ILE A 352 -2.71 -23.71 -30.33
C ILE A 352 -1.89 -22.65 -31.09
N PRO A 353 -1.41 -22.90 -32.33
CA PRO A 353 -0.68 -21.88 -33.08
C PRO A 353 -1.47 -20.59 -33.30
N THR A 354 -2.77 -20.69 -33.57
CA THR A 354 -3.64 -19.53 -33.79
C THR A 354 -3.78 -18.69 -32.52
N SER A 355 -4.05 -19.32 -31.37
CA SER A 355 -4.13 -18.63 -30.08
C SER A 355 -2.80 -18.01 -29.66
N VAL A 356 -1.67 -18.67 -29.92
CA VAL A 356 -0.33 -18.12 -29.66
C VAL A 356 -0.05 -16.88 -30.52
N ASN A 357 -0.39 -16.92 -31.82
CA ASN A 357 -0.23 -15.77 -32.70
C ASN A 357 -1.06 -14.57 -32.22
N LYS A 358 -2.32 -14.80 -31.83
CA LYS A 358 -3.19 -13.77 -31.26
C LYS A 358 -2.61 -13.17 -29.99
N LEU A 359 -2.20 -14.01 -29.05
CA LEU A 359 -1.58 -13.59 -27.80
C LEU A 359 -0.32 -12.75 -28.05
N THR A 360 0.53 -13.18 -29.00
CA THR A 360 1.77 -12.50 -29.36
C THR A 360 1.51 -11.07 -29.85
N GLU A 361 0.51 -10.88 -30.71
CA GLU A 361 0.15 -9.55 -31.22
C GLU A 361 -0.44 -8.66 -30.13
N ILE A 362 -1.30 -9.20 -29.28
CA ILE A 362 -1.86 -8.51 -28.11
C ILE A 362 -0.74 -8.04 -27.18
N VAL A 363 0.19 -8.94 -26.81
CA VAL A 363 1.30 -8.64 -25.90
C VAL A 363 2.23 -7.58 -26.49
N LYS A 364 2.49 -7.59 -27.80
CA LYS A 364 3.27 -6.53 -28.47
C LYS A 364 2.60 -5.16 -28.31
N LEU A 365 1.29 -5.08 -28.54
CA LEU A 365 0.54 -3.83 -28.36
C LEU A 365 0.53 -3.38 -26.90
N LEU A 366 0.30 -4.29 -25.96
CA LEU A 366 0.35 -3.97 -24.52
C LEU A 366 1.75 -3.49 -24.09
N ASN A 367 2.81 -4.04 -24.67
CA ASN A 367 4.16 -3.55 -24.41
C ASN A 367 4.40 -2.14 -24.98
N GLU A 368 3.86 -1.82 -26.17
CA GLU A 368 3.91 -0.45 -26.70
C GLU A 368 3.22 0.55 -25.74
N VAL A 369 2.03 0.19 -25.25
CA VAL A 369 1.28 0.99 -24.27
C VAL A 369 2.07 1.14 -22.97
N ARG A 370 2.61 0.04 -22.44
CA ARG A 370 3.46 0.03 -21.23
C ARG A 370 4.63 1.00 -21.34
N MET A 371 5.31 1.01 -22.49
CA MET A 371 6.43 1.94 -22.72
C MET A 371 5.98 3.40 -22.84
N GLN A 372 4.78 3.67 -23.36
CA GLN A 372 4.23 5.02 -23.36
C GLN A 372 3.87 5.50 -21.95
N VAL A 373 3.20 4.67 -21.15
CA VAL A 373 2.86 4.96 -19.75
C VAL A 373 4.13 5.15 -18.90
N PHE A 374 5.16 4.32 -19.12
CA PHE A 374 6.47 4.50 -18.49
C PHE A 374 7.08 5.87 -18.81
N ARG A 375 7.07 6.28 -20.09
CA ARG A 375 7.57 7.60 -20.50
C ARG A 375 6.76 8.74 -19.89
N LEU A 376 5.45 8.59 -19.80
CA LEU A 376 4.54 9.55 -19.16
C LEU A 376 4.90 9.73 -17.68
N MET A 377 5.02 8.64 -16.92
CA MET A 377 5.43 8.70 -15.51
C MET A 377 6.82 9.32 -15.34
N ALA A 378 7.77 8.96 -16.22
CA ALA A 378 9.12 9.50 -16.18
C ALA A 378 9.14 11.02 -16.46
N SER A 379 8.35 11.51 -17.42
CA SER A 379 8.34 12.92 -17.78
C SER A 379 7.63 13.79 -16.74
N ASP A 380 6.50 13.31 -16.21
CA ASP A 380 5.51 14.14 -15.51
C ASP A 380 5.50 13.89 -14.01
N SER A 381 5.62 12.63 -13.58
CA SER A 381 5.47 12.24 -12.19
C SER A 381 6.81 12.22 -11.44
N VAL A 382 7.88 11.69 -12.04
CA VAL A 382 9.20 11.59 -11.38
C VAL A 382 9.73 12.97 -10.92
N PRO A 383 9.70 14.05 -11.72
CA PRO A 383 10.20 15.35 -11.27
C PRO A 383 9.39 15.95 -10.11
N LYS A 384 8.10 15.61 -10.00
CA LYS A 384 7.23 16.06 -8.90
C LYS A 384 7.51 15.23 -7.64
N PHE A 385 7.63 13.91 -7.80
CA PHE A 385 7.96 12.98 -6.73
C PHE A 385 9.27 13.32 -6.02
N MET A 386 10.34 13.61 -6.78
CA MET A 386 11.66 13.94 -6.23
C MET A 386 11.69 15.23 -5.40
N ARG A 387 10.67 16.09 -5.52
CA ARG A 387 10.55 17.33 -4.73
C ARG A 387 9.72 17.14 -3.45
N THR A 388 9.15 15.96 -3.24
CA THR A 388 8.33 15.68 -2.05
C THR A 388 9.21 15.54 -0.82
N ALA A 389 8.69 15.98 0.34
CA ALA A 389 9.39 15.80 1.62
C ALA A 389 9.67 14.32 1.91
N LYS A 390 8.70 13.43 1.64
CA LYS A 390 8.83 11.97 1.79
C LYS A 390 10.05 11.40 1.05
N PHE A 391 10.36 11.92 -0.14
CA PHE A 391 11.53 11.50 -0.90
C PHE A 391 12.83 12.10 -0.34
N LEU A 392 12.83 13.41 -0.05
CA LEU A 392 14.01 14.12 0.46
C LEU A 392 14.46 13.63 1.85
N GLU A 393 13.52 13.20 2.69
CA GLU A 393 13.76 12.66 4.03
C GLU A 393 14.51 11.32 4.00
N LEU A 394 14.46 10.58 2.89
CA LEU A 394 15.21 9.33 2.74
C LEU A 394 16.72 9.55 2.56
N GLY A 395 17.16 10.77 2.20
CA GLY A 395 18.58 11.07 1.98
C GLY A 395 19.23 10.25 0.85
N ILE A 396 18.43 9.68 -0.06
CA ILE A 396 18.91 8.88 -1.18
C ILE A 396 19.27 9.83 -2.34
N GLU A 397 20.55 9.85 -2.73
CA GLU A 397 21.00 10.48 -3.97
C GLU A 397 20.71 9.51 -5.14
N ILE A 398 19.94 9.97 -6.15
CA ILE A 398 19.61 9.22 -7.38
C ILE A 398 20.11 9.99 -8.61
#